data_AF-A0A940HJQ3-F1
#
_entry.id   AF-A0A940HJQ3-F1
#
_cell.length_a   1.000
_cell.length_b   1.000
_cell.length_c   1.000
_cell.angle_alpha   90.00
_cell.angle_beta   90.00
_cell.angle_gamma   90.00
#
_symmetry.space_group_name_H-M   'P 1'
#
loop_
_entity.id
_entity.type
_entity.pdbx_description
1 polymer ?
#
loop_
_entity_poly.entity_id
_entity_poly.type
_entity_poly.pdbx_seq_one_letter_code
_entity_poly.pdbx_strand_id
1 'polypeptide(L)'
;GSLCPQLQDRIADIQPGPKGNVWVATASMGLVAINNNKVIHIFNTDNGLSSDVIHCITPDPDGSIWIGTDKGVDHISLSGTKPQISNIRATDGLISGFINAIVLSNDTVFVGTPEGLSFFNKKNTQSYSECKLVLEDILSSGKKLDSLPIPDMYYGKHALSIHYTAISFKSGGNIVYHYRLNGFDTTWKTTTQPSLEFISLPVGSYGLELYATNKFNIKSNTIQLNWTVVPYFWQTSWFIFLVMLMAILLTLYLVNRKNKKILKRKMQEQRTEQRFLELEQKAIQARMNPHFIFNCLHAVQEFMLDKDTLSANRYLTSFARLIRQTLDHSQRTFINLTEETEYLHTYLHLERLRFGNKFDFEIQIDPALSPDHIYIPCMMLQPIAENAIRHGIQNRNSPGGRVEVRFTRAAQYLQCIIRDNGPGIAEVQSLKTEKHIEYQSRGMQITRDRIELLNKGLDSPIHFKMEEIMENGTVTGTEISLQLPLITDPNFIAI
;
A
#
# COMPACT_ATOMS: atom_id res chain seq x y z
N GLY A 1 25.42 -67.18 60.52
CA GLY A 1 24.69 -66.05 61.14
C GLY A 1 24.91 -64.73 60.42
N SER A 2 24.85 -64.66 59.09
CA SER A 2 24.81 -63.38 58.34
C SER A 2 24.40 -63.61 56.87
N LEU A 3 23.29 -64.32 56.63
CA LEU A 3 23.03 -64.91 55.31
C LEU A 3 21.91 -64.28 54.47
N CYS A 4 21.16 -63.27 54.94
CA CYS A 4 20.31 -62.41 54.10
C CYS A 4 19.99 -61.08 54.82
N PRO A 5 20.15 -59.91 54.17
CA PRO A 5 19.78 -58.61 54.75
C PRO A 5 18.32 -58.55 55.25
N GLN A 6 17.42 -59.26 54.58
CA GLN A 6 15.99 -59.35 54.91
C GLN A 6 15.71 -59.99 56.27
N LEU A 7 16.64 -60.79 56.79
CA LEU A 7 16.50 -61.45 58.10
C LEU A 7 17.15 -60.66 59.23
N GLN A 8 17.65 -59.45 58.95
CA GLN A 8 18.12 -58.50 59.96
C GLN A 8 17.01 -57.54 60.43
N ASP A 9 15.87 -57.55 59.74
CA ASP A 9 14.68 -56.78 60.14
C ASP A 9 13.95 -57.44 61.32
N ARG A 10 13.07 -56.69 61.99
CA ARG A 10 12.20 -57.21 63.05
C ARG A 10 11.31 -58.30 62.48
N ILE A 11 11.42 -59.51 63.03
CA ILE A 11 10.59 -60.65 62.66
C ILE A 11 9.29 -60.59 63.46
N ALA A 12 8.16 -60.53 62.76
CA ALA A 12 6.84 -60.45 63.37
C ALA A 12 6.27 -61.83 63.71
N ASP A 13 6.51 -62.83 62.84
CA ASP A 13 5.98 -64.18 62.99
C ASP A 13 6.80 -65.18 62.16
N ILE A 14 6.79 -66.46 62.56
CA ILE A 14 7.50 -67.56 61.89
C ILE A 14 6.60 -68.80 61.88
N GLN A 15 6.36 -69.38 60.71
CA GLN A 15 5.49 -70.55 60.56
C GLN A 15 6.09 -71.61 59.64
N PRO A 16 5.77 -72.90 59.86
CA PRO A 16 6.19 -73.96 58.95
C PRO A 16 5.50 -73.82 57.60
N GLY A 17 6.25 -74.06 56.53
CA GLY A 17 5.76 -74.10 55.16
C GLY A 17 5.80 -75.51 54.57
N PRO A 18 5.22 -75.71 53.37
CA PRO A 18 5.24 -77.00 52.70
C PRO A 18 6.67 -77.43 52.36
N LYS A 19 6.93 -78.75 52.32
CA LYS A 19 8.21 -79.36 51.89
C LYS A 19 9.45 -78.89 52.68
N GLY A 20 9.28 -78.63 53.99
CA GLY A 20 10.37 -78.19 54.86
C GLY A 20 10.74 -76.71 54.72
N ASN A 21 9.91 -75.92 54.04
CA ASN A 21 10.05 -74.47 54.01
C ASN A 21 9.74 -73.88 55.40
N VAL A 22 10.30 -72.71 55.67
CA VAL A 22 9.97 -71.85 56.82
C VAL A 22 9.57 -70.49 56.28
N TRP A 23 8.38 -70.04 56.65
CA TRP A 23 7.88 -68.71 56.33
C TRP A 23 8.26 -67.76 57.45
N VAL A 24 8.83 -66.62 57.09
CA VAL A 24 9.30 -65.60 58.02
C VAL A 24 8.67 -64.28 57.64
N ALA A 25 7.77 -63.78 58.50
CA ALA A 25 7.14 -62.47 58.35
C ALA A 25 8.05 -61.37 58.89
N THR A 26 8.37 -60.37 58.06
CA THR A 26 9.19 -59.23 58.46
C THR A 26 8.35 -57.98 58.66
N ALA A 27 8.86 -57.04 59.45
CA ALA A 27 8.16 -55.80 59.78
C ALA A 27 8.20 -54.74 58.66
N SER A 28 9.10 -54.86 57.68
CA SER A 28 9.27 -53.86 56.62
C SER A 28 9.72 -54.40 55.26
N MET A 29 9.99 -55.70 55.13
CA MET A 29 10.56 -56.30 53.91
C MET A 29 9.69 -57.41 53.32
N GLY A 30 8.44 -57.53 53.76
CA GLY A 30 7.49 -58.54 53.30
C GLY A 30 7.74 -59.94 53.86
N LEU A 31 7.37 -60.96 53.09
CA LEU A 31 7.41 -62.37 53.50
C LEU A 31 8.63 -63.07 52.89
N VAL A 32 9.43 -63.71 53.74
CA VAL A 32 10.62 -64.47 53.31
C VAL A 32 10.36 -65.97 53.45
N ALA A 33 10.62 -66.72 52.40
CA ALA A 33 10.58 -68.18 52.39
C ALA A 33 12.00 -68.74 52.49
N ILE A 34 12.26 -69.63 53.45
CA ILE A 34 13.56 -70.26 53.67
C ILE A 34 13.42 -71.77 53.52
N ASN A 35 14.34 -72.43 52.82
CA ASN A 35 14.46 -73.89 52.81
C ASN A 35 15.94 -74.27 52.84
N ASN A 36 16.31 -75.30 53.63
CA ASN A 36 17.69 -75.78 53.77
C ASN A 36 18.71 -74.65 54.02
N ASN A 37 18.37 -73.73 54.93
CA ASN A 37 19.16 -72.54 55.29
C ASN A 37 19.44 -71.53 54.15
N LYS A 38 18.65 -71.56 53.07
CA LYS A 38 18.70 -70.57 51.98
C LYS A 38 17.36 -69.88 51.79
N VAL A 39 17.39 -68.58 51.50
CA VAL A 39 16.19 -67.85 51.06
C VAL A 39 15.85 -68.31 49.64
N ILE A 40 14.62 -68.82 49.46
CA ILE A 40 14.14 -69.32 48.18
C ILE A 40 13.22 -68.32 47.48
N HIS A 41 12.46 -67.53 48.23
CA HIS A 41 11.56 -66.50 47.71
C HIS A 41 11.40 -65.34 48.69
N ILE A 42 11.18 -64.16 48.15
CA ILE A 42 10.76 -62.95 48.87
C ILE A 42 9.48 -62.47 48.19
N PHE A 43 8.46 -62.21 48.98
CA PHE A 43 7.21 -61.60 48.53
C PHE A 43 7.08 -60.22 49.17
N ASN A 44 6.95 -59.20 48.35
CA ASN A 44 6.78 -57.80 48.76
C ASN A 44 5.67 -57.13 47.92
N THR A 45 5.46 -55.82 48.06
CA THR A 45 4.48 -55.06 47.27
C THR A 45 4.73 -55.12 45.77
N ASP A 46 5.99 -55.24 45.33
CA ASP A 46 6.33 -55.40 43.90
C ASP A 46 5.84 -56.75 43.34
N ASN A 47 5.66 -57.75 44.21
CA ASN A 47 5.10 -59.05 43.84
C ASN A 47 3.57 -59.13 44.02
N GLY A 48 2.94 -58.07 44.52
CA GLY A 48 1.48 -57.98 44.68
C GLY A 48 0.98 -58.14 46.11
N LEU A 49 1.84 -58.15 47.13
CA LEU A 49 1.37 -58.00 48.52
C LEU A 49 0.68 -56.64 48.72
N SER A 50 -0.28 -56.59 49.64
CA SER A 50 -0.95 -55.34 50.00
C SER A 50 -0.02 -54.37 50.72
N SER A 51 0.95 -54.90 51.49
CA SER A 51 1.97 -54.16 52.22
C SER A 51 3.20 -55.01 52.52
N ASP A 52 4.34 -54.36 52.73
CA ASP A 52 5.58 -55.00 53.18
C ASP A 52 5.65 -55.16 54.70
N VAL A 53 4.71 -54.55 55.44
CA VAL A 53 4.59 -54.66 56.88
C VAL A 53 3.68 -55.84 57.21
N ILE A 54 4.27 -56.96 57.65
CA ILE A 54 3.52 -58.16 58.01
C ILE A 54 3.43 -58.28 59.53
N HIS A 55 2.22 -58.54 60.03
CA HIS A 55 1.95 -58.71 61.46
C HIS A 55 1.80 -60.18 61.87
N CYS A 56 1.18 -61.00 61.02
CA CYS A 56 0.99 -62.41 61.31
C CYS A 56 0.91 -63.22 60.01
N ILE A 57 1.23 -64.50 60.08
CA ILE A 57 1.06 -65.44 58.98
C ILE A 57 0.37 -66.72 59.47
N THR A 58 -0.44 -67.32 58.61
CA THR A 58 -1.21 -68.53 58.94
C THR A 58 -1.22 -69.48 57.75
N PRO A 59 -0.46 -70.59 57.81
CA PRO A 59 -0.50 -71.61 56.77
C PRO A 59 -1.88 -72.28 56.69
N ASP A 60 -2.36 -72.52 55.47
CA ASP A 60 -3.55 -73.33 55.21
C ASP A 60 -3.12 -74.79 54.89
N PRO A 61 -3.87 -75.81 55.32
CA PRO A 61 -3.59 -77.21 55.00
C PRO A 61 -3.38 -77.55 53.52
N ASP A 62 -3.89 -76.74 52.59
CA ASP A 62 -3.65 -76.90 51.15
C ASP A 62 -2.26 -76.45 50.68
N GLY A 63 -1.43 -75.93 51.59
CA GLY A 63 -0.09 -75.42 51.34
C GLY A 63 -0.04 -73.96 50.94
N SER A 64 -1.18 -73.27 50.84
CA SER A 64 -1.25 -71.81 50.71
C SER A 64 -1.00 -71.11 52.05
N ILE A 65 -0.84 -69.80 52.03
CA ILE A 65 -0.59 -69.01 53.24
C ILE A 65 -1.42 -67.74 53.27
N TRP A 66 -2.01 -67.45 54.42
CA TRP A 66 -2.70 -66.21 54.73
C TRP A 66 -1.78 -65.28 55.50
N ILE A 67 -1.80 -64.00 55.17
CA ILE A 67 -0.86 -62.99 55.66
C ILE A 67 -1.69 -61.80 56.14
N GLY A 68 -1.51 -61.40 57.39
CA GLY A 68 -2.09 -60.18 57.94
C GLY A 68 -1.09 -59.03 57.83
N THR A 69 -1.49 -57.95 57.19
CA THR A 69 -0.67 -56.74 57.00
C THR A 69 -1.31 -55.52 57.67
N ASP A 70 -0.68 -54.36 57.56
CA ASP A 70 -1.26 -53.07 57.97
C ASP A 70 -2.27 -52.50 56.94
N LYS A 71 -2.47 -53.17 55.79
CA LYS A 71 -3.38 -52.74 54.72
C LYS A 71 -4.45 -53.78 54.33
N GLY A 72 -4.41 -54.97 54.92
CA GLY A 72 -5.45 -55.98 54.78
C GLY A 72 -4.93 -57.39 54.95
N VAL A 73 -5.67 -58.34 54.40
CA VAL A 73 -5.31 -59.76 54.38
C VAL A 73 -4.85 -60.13 52.97
N ASP A 74 -3.68 -60.75 52.86
CA ASP A 74 -3.18 -61.33 51.62
C ASP A 74 -3.23 -62.85 51.68
N HIS A 75 -3.57 -63.48 50.56
CA HIS A 75 -3.55 -64.93 50.39
C HIS A 75 -2.63 -65.29 49.24
N ILE A 76 -1.59 -66.07 49.54
CA ILE A 76 -0.65 -66.60 48.54
C ILE A 76 -0.99 -68.05 48.27
N SER A 77 -1.50 -68.33 47.07
CA SER A 77 -1.67 -69.70 46.57
C SER A 77 -0.42 -70.14 45.81
N LEU A 78 0.11 -71.31 46.20
CA LEU A 78 1.26 -71.95 45.57
C LEU A 78 0.86 -73.06 44.59
N SER A 79 -0.43 -73.14 44.23
CA SER A 79 -0.98 -74.13 43.31
C SER A 79 -0.75 -73.70 41.85
N GLY A 80 0.49 -73.81 41.35
CA GLY A 80 0.85 -73.45 39.98
C GLY A 80 2.36 -73.30 39.73
N THR A 81 2.75 -72.91 38.51
CA THR A 81 4.15 -72.61 38.15
C THR A 81 4.65 -71.26 38.70
N LYS A 82 3.72 -70.37 39.08
CA LYS A 82 4.00 -69.09 39.73
C LYS A 82 3.02 -68.87 40.90
N PRO A 83 3.48 -68.31 42.03
CA PRO A 83 2.61 -67.92 43.15
C PRO A 83 1.54 -66.92 42.69
N GLN A 84 0.30 -67.11 43.12
CA GLN A 84 -0.80 -66.16 42.89
C GLN A 84 -1.15 -65.48 44.21
N ILE A 85 -1.18 -64.14 44.22
CA ILE A 85 -1.49 -63.34 45.40
C ILE A 85 -2.86 -62.70 45.19
N SER A 86 -3.74 -62.84 46.17
CA SER A 86 -5.01 -62.12 46.25
C SER A 86 -5.08 -61.31 47.53
N ASN A 87 -5.70 -60.13 47.47
CA ASN A 87 -5.74 -59.19 48.58
C ASN A 87 -7.20 -58.92 48.96
N ILE A 88 -7.46 -58.83 50.26
CA ILE A 88 -8.75 -58.45 50.83
C ILE A 88 -8.50 -57.25 51.73
N ARG A 89 -9.14 -56.11 51.44
CA ARG A 89 -8.95 -54.85 52.16
C ARG A 89 -10.20 -54.47 52.96
N ALA A 90 -10.11 -53.40 53.74
CA ALA A 90 -11.28 -52.78 54.38
C ALA A 90 -12.40 -52.47 53.37
N THR A 91 -12.05 -52.02 52.17
CA THR A 91 -12.99 -51.75 51.07
C THR A 91 -13.70 -52.99 50.54
N ASP A 92 -13.21 -54.19 50.85
CA ASP A 92 -13.81 -55.47 50.45
C ASP A 92 -14.73 -56.05 51.54
N GLY A 93 -14.87 -55.37 52.68
CA GLY A 93 -15.75 -55.76 53.78
C GLY A 93 -15.04 -56.15 55.07
N LEU A 94 -13.70 -56.06 55.14
CA LEU A 94 -13.00 -56.13 56.43
C LEU A 94 -13.34 -54.89 57.27
N ILE A 95 -13.48 -55.09 58.58
CA ILE A 95 -13.79 -53.98 59.50
C ILE A 95 -12.65 -52.96 59.59
N SER A 96 -11.40 -53.42 59.44
CA SER A 96 -10.20 -52.56 59.41
C SER A 96 -9.17 -53.14 58.45
N GLY A 97 -8.28 -52.29 57.93
CA GLY A 97 -7.13 -52.69 57.13
C GLY A 97 -5.96 -53.20 57.97
N PHE A 98 -5.93 -52.88 59.27
CA PHE A 98 -4.83 -53.26 60.15
C PHE A 98 -5.10 -54.63 60.78
N ILE A 99 -4.31 -55.64 60.42
CA ILE A 99 -4.56 -57.02 60.83
C ILE A 99 -3.59 -57.42 61.96
N ASN A 100 -4.15 -57.82 63.10
CA ASN A 100 -3.36 -58.27 64.26
C ASN A 100 -3.16 -59.80 64.28
N ALA A 101 -4.18 -60.56 63.85
CA ALA A 101 -4.16 -62.01 63.90
C ALA A 101 -5.07 -62.61 62.83
N ILE A 102 -4.70 -63.78 62.33
CA ILE A 102 -5.53 -64.59 61.44
C ILE A 102 -5.64 -65.99 62.04
N VAL A 103 -6.84 -66.57 62.02
CA VAL A 103 -7.08 -67.95 62.45
C VAL A 103 -7.97 -68.63 61.42
N LEU A 104 -7.55 -69.81 60.96
CA LEU A 104 -8.33 -70.64 60.05
C LEU A 104 -9.11 -71.68 60.83
N SER A 105 -10.41 -71.76 60.59
CA SER A 105 -11.27 -72.83 61.13
C SER A 105 -12.16 -73.36 60.01
N ASN A 106 -11.83 -74.57 59.53
CA ASN A 106 -12.44 -75.19 58.36
C ASN A 106 -12.35 -74.30 57.12
N ASP A 107 -13.50 -73.88 56.58
CA ASP A 107 -13.61 -72.97 55.44
C ASP A 107 -13.72 -71.49 55.87
N THR A 108 -13.67 -71.17 57.17
CA THR A 108 -13.82 -69.79 57.66
C THR A 108 -12.47 -69.22 58.07
N VAL A 109 -12.15 -68.05 57.54
CA VAL A 109 -11.01 -67.23 57.94
C VAL A 109 -11.50 -66.21 58.96
N PHE A 110 -10.96 -66.25 60.17
CA PHE A 110 -11.18 -65.25 61.22
C PHE A 110 -10.02 -64.28 61.23
N VAL A 111 -10.33 -62.97 61.25
CA VAL A 111 -9.36 -61.89 61.12
C VAL A 111 -9.55 -60.93 62.30
N GLY A 112 -8.60 -60.96 63.23
CA GLY A 112 -8.55 -60.05 64.37
C GLY A 112 -7.94 -58.72 63.97
N THR A 113 -8.64 -57.63 64.25
CA THR A 113 -8.21 -56.26 63.97
C THR A 113 -8.32 -55.41 65.24
N PRO A 114 -7.69 -54.22 65.29
CA PRO A 114 -7.89 -53.28 66.40
C PRO A 114 -9.35 -52.85 66.60
N GLU A 115 -10.17 -52.91 65.56
CA GLU A 115 -11.58 -52.48 65.56
C GLU A 115 -12.57 -53.62 65.83
N GLY A 116 -12.07 -54.85 66.01
CA GLY A 116 -12.89 -56.04 66.27
C GLY A 116 -12.53 -57.23 65.38
N LEU A 117 -13.47 -58.17 65.27
CA LEU A 117 -13.29 -59.43 64.55
C LEU A 117 -14.04 -59.41 63.21
N SER A 118 -13.33 -59.63 62.10
CA SER A 118 -13.93 -59.93 60.79
C SER A 118 -13.85 -61.44 60.52
N PHE A 119 -14.78 -61.97 59.73
CA PHE A 119 -14.71 -63.35 59.27
C PHE A 119 -15.32 -63.51 57.88
N PHE A 120 -14.77 -64.42 57.08
CA PHE A 120 -15.29 -64.73 55.75
C PHE A 120 -14.99 -66.18 55.35
N ASN A 121 -15.72 -66.68 54.35
CA ASN A 121 -15.47 -68.02 53.82
C ASN A 121 -14.34 -67.98 52.78
N LYS A 122 -13.30 -68.83 52.94
CA LYS A 122 -12.13 -68.88 52.06
C LYS A 122 -12.45 -69.25 50.60
N LYS A 123 -13.59 -69.90 50.35
CA LYS A 123 -14.07 -70.26 49.00
C LYS A 123 -14.78 -69.12 48.27
N ASN A 124 -15.17 -68.05 48.99
CA ASN A 124 -15.98 -66.95 48.44
C ASN A 124 -15.22 -65.61 48.39
N THR A 125 -13.91 -65.67 48.13
CA THR A 125 -13.00 -64.51 48.15
C THR A 125 -12.92 -63.78 46.81
N GLN A 126 -13.42 -64.38 45.72
CA GLN A 126 -13.49 -63.74 44.41
C GLN A 126 -14.73 -62.84 44.30
N SER A 127 -14.59 -61.59 44.71
CA SER A 127 -15.58 -60.57 44.40
C SER A 127 -15.32 -60.04 43.00
N TYR A 128 -16.27 -60.16 42.07
CA TYR A 128 -16.25 -59.41 40.83
C TYR A 128 -17.22 -58.22 40.92
N SER A 129 -16.93 -57.19 40.14
CA SER A 129 -17.84 -56.07 39.88
C SER A 129 -17.86 -55.81 38.39
N GLU A 130 -19.03 -55.59 37.84
CA GLU A 130 -19.13 -55.03 36.50
C GLU A 130 -18.47 -53.64 36.46
N CYS A 131 -18.03 -53.26 35.26
CA CYS A 131 -17.46 -51.95 34.97
C CYS A 131 -18.21 -51.38 33.78
N LYS A 132 -18.98 -50.31 33.98
CA LYS A 132 -19.72 -49.63 32.91
C LYS A 132 -19.18 -48.23 32.74
N LEU A 133 -18.73 -47.88 31.54
CA LEU A 133 -18.25 -46.54 31.23
C LEU A 133 -19.40 -45.70 30.67
N VAL A 134 -19.56 -44.50 31.22
CA VAL A 134 -20.61 -43.56 30.84
C VAL A 134 -19.96 -42.23 30.47
N LEU A 135 -20.42 -41.63 29.38
CA LEU A 135 -20.07 -40.26 29.00
C LEU A 135 -20.96 -39.30 29.79
N GLU A 136 -20.37 -38.31 30.44
CA GLU A 136 -21.13 -37.31 31.24
C GLU A 136 -21.50 -36.11 30.38
N ASP A 137 -20.48 -35.40 29.89
CA ASP A 137 -20.64 -34.31 28.95
C ASP A 137 -19.39 -34.06 28.11
N ILE A 138 -19.59 -33.24 27.08
CA ILE A 138 -18.53 -32.73 26.22
C ILE A 138 -18.65 -31.21 26.26
N LEU A 139 -17.56 -30.54 26.62
CA LEU A 139 -17.46 -29.09 26.64
C LEU A 139 -16.58 -28.63 25.48
N SER A 140 -17.05 -27.64 24.74
CA SER A 140 -16.23 -26.88 23.78
C SER A 140 -16.01 -25.49 24.35
N SER A 141 -14.76 -25.15 24.69
CA SER A 141 -14.39 -23.85 25.30
C SER A 141 -15.20 -23.52 26.57
N GLY A 142 -15.49 -24.53 27.38
CA GLY A 142 -16.30 -24.39 28.59
C GLY A 142 -17.82 -24.35 28.37
N LYS A 143 -18.32 -24.38 27.12
CA LYS A 143 -19.75 -24.49 26.83
C LYS A 143 -20.13 -25.95 26.52
N LYS A 144 -21.14 -26.47 27.22
CA LYS A 144 -21.67 -27.82 26.98
C LYS A 144 -22.23 -27.96 25.57
N LEU A 145 -21.88 -29.07 24.91
CA LEU A 145 -22.44 -29.49 23.64
C LEU A 145 -23.73 -30.27 23.89
N ASP A 146 -24.86 -29.73 23.42
CA ASP A 146 -26.20 -30.30 23.67
C ASP A 146 -26.56 -31.45 22.72
N SER A 147 -25.77 -31.70 21.67
CA SER A 147 -26.05 -32.71 20.66
C SER A 147 -24.83 -33.59 20.35
N LEU A 148 -25.07 -34.90 20.28
CA LEU A 148 -24.20 -35.87 19.61
C LEU A 148 -24.80 -36.17 18.22
N PRO A 149 -24.00 -36.26 17.15
CA PRO A 149 -22.54 -36.24 17.09
C PRO A 149 -21.91 -34.86 17.32
N ILE A 150 -20.61 -34.84 17.67
CA ILE A 150 -19.86 -33.60 17.86
C ILE A 150 -19.86 -32.81 16.53
N PRO A 151 -20.30 -31.53 16.51
CA PRO A 151 -20.31 -30.72 15.30
C PRO A 151 -18.89 -30.41 14.82
N ASP A 152 -18.72 -30.11 13.53
CA ASP A 152 -17.44 -29.70 12.97
C ASP A 152 -16.88 -28.49 13.72
N MET A 153 -15.61 -28.58 14.12
CA MET A 153 -14.94 -27.58 14.94
C MET A 153 -13.99 -26.75 14.09
N TYR A 154 -14.00 -25.43 14.26
CA TYR A 154 -13.04 -24.57 13.56
C TYR A 154 -11.68 -24.57 14.26
N TYR A 155 -10.62 -24.65 13.46
CA TYR A 155 -9.24 -24.65 13.93
C TYR A 155 -8.93 -23.49 14.90
N GLY A 156 -8.25 -23.79 16.01
CA GLY A 156 -7.57 -22.77 16.83
C GLY A 156 -8.42 -22.00 17.83
N LYS A 157 -9.68 -22.38 18.10
CA LYS A 157 -10.51 -21.66 19.09
C LYS A 157 -11.28 -22.50 20.09
N HIS A 158 -11.13 -23.82 20.11
CA HIS A 158 -11.95 -24.65 20.97
C HIS A 158 -11.18 -25.75 21.67
N ALA A 159 -10.84 -25.51 22.95
CA ALA A 159 -10.43 -26.59 23.84
C ALA A 159 -11.62 -27.54 24.01
N LEU A 160 -11.39 -28.81 23.69
CA LEU A 160 -12.40 -29.87 23.83
C LEU A 160 -12.13 -30.62 25.13
N SER A 161 -13.07 -30.54 26.07
CA SER A 161 -13.02 -31.30 27.32
C SER A 161 -14.09 -32.38 27.29
N ILE A 162 -13.71 -33.61 27.55
CA ILE A 162 -14.60 -34.77 27.53
C ILE A 162 -14.62 -35.37 28.93
N HIS A 163 -15.78 -35.31 29.59
CA HIS A 163 -15.96 -35.86 30.93
C HIS A 163 -16.65 -37.22 30.87
N TYR A 164 -16.13 -38.18 31.62
CA TYR A 164 -16.61 -39.55 31.63
C TYR A 164 -16.38 -40.18 33.00
N THR A 165 -17.25 -41.12 33.36
CA THR A 165 -17.13 -41.86 34.62
C THR A 165 -17.36 -43.33 34.39
N ALA A 166 -16.47 -44.14 34.97
CA ALA A 166 -16.67 -45.57 35.06
C ALA A 166 -17.37 -45.94 36.38
N ILE A 167 -18.45 -46.70 36.26
CA ILE A 167 -19.26 -47.16 37.38
C ILE A 167 -18.79 -48.57 37.75
N SER A 168 -18.14 -48.70 38.91
CA SER A 168 -17.72 -49.97 39.49
C SER A 168 -17.67 -49.88 41.03
N PHE A 169 -18.81 -50.16 41.69
CA PHE A 169 -19.02 -49.88 43.11
C PHE A 169 -18.03 -50.58 44.06
N LYS A 170 -17.65 -51.83 43.76
CA LYS A 170 -16.71 -52.57 44.60
C LYS A 170 -15.24 -52.18 44.38
N SER A 171 -14.97 -51.31 43.42
CA SER A 171 -13.59 -50.94 43.05
C SER A 171 -13.01 -49.81 43.92
N GLY A 172 -13.84 -49.13 44.73
CA GLY A 172 -13.39 -48.10 45.66
C GLY A 172 -12.65 -46.93 44.99
N GLY A 173 -13.02 -46.61 43.75
CA GLY A 173 -12.35 -45.57 42.95
C GLY A 173 -11.10 -46.02 42.18
N ASN A 174 -10.62 -47.26 42.38
CA ASN A 174 -9.49 -47.80 41.61
C ASN A 174 -9.94 -48.21 40.21
N ILE A 175 -9.99 -47.23 39.31
CA ILE A 175 -10.35 -47.40 37.91
C ILE A 175 -9.27 -46.76 37.04
N VAL A 176 -8.81 -47.51 36.04
CA VAL A 176 -7.87 -47.03 35.04
C VAL A 176 -8.61 -46.87 33.72
N TYR A 177 -8.52 -45.68 33.13
CA TYR A 177 -9.07 -45.37 31.83
C TYR A 177 -7.99 -45.56 30.76
N HIS A 178 -8.41 -46.10 29.63
CA HIS A 178 -7.56 -46.37 28.47
C HIS A 178 -8.15 -45.64 27.28
N TYR A 179 -7.35 -44.82 26.61
CA TYR A 179 -7.81 -44.03 25.47
C TYR A 179 -6.78 -43.98 24.35
N ARG A 180 -7.26 -43.75 23.12
CA ARG A 180 -6.44 -43.39 21.95
C ARG A 180 -7.18 -42.44 21.04
N LEU A 181 -6.45 -41.58 20.34
CA LEU A 181 -7.01 -40.56 19.47
C LEU A 181 -6.56 -40.80 18.02
N ASN A 182 -7.33 -41.59 17.28
CA ASN A 182 -7.09 -41.83 15.86
C ASN A 182 -7.14 -40.49 15.11
N GLY A 183 -6.16 -40.24 14.24
CA GLY A 183 -5.94 -38.94 13.59
C GLY A 183 -4.88 -38.06 14.26
N PHE A 184 -4.47 -38.37 15.50
CA PHE A 184 -3.33 -37.75 16.18
C PHE A 184 -2.29 -38.78 16.62
N ASP A 185 -2.73 -39.79 17.38
CA ASP A 185 -1.87 -40.83 17.97
C ASP A 185 -2.66 -42.14 18.09
N THR A 186 -2.12 -43.20 17.50
CA THR A 186 -2.76 -44.52 17.45
C THR A 186 -2.45 -45.40 18.66
N THR A 187 -1.53 -44.97 19.53
CA THR A 187 -1.12 -45.73 20.72
C THR A 187 -2.11 -45.58 21.87
N TRP A 188 -2.33 -46.66 22.64
CA TRP A 188 -3.17 -46.61 23.83
C TRP A 188 -2.43 -45.94 24.99
N LYS A 189 -3.08 -44.96 25.60
CA LYS A 189 -2.62 -44.23 26.78
C LYS A 189 -3.52 -44.56 27.96
N THR A 190 -2.96 -44.48 29.16
CA THR A 190 -3.68 -44.74 30.40
C THR A 190 -3.74 -43.50 31.27
N THR A 191 -4.86 -43.32 31.97
CA THR A 191 -5.07 -42.24 32.93
C THR A 191 -6.03 -42.68 34.03
N THR A 192 -5.93 -42.07 35.22
CA THR A 192 -6.90 -42.24 36.31
C THR A 192 -7.89 -41.07 36.38
N GLN A 193 -7.68 -40.02 35.57
CA GLN A 193 -8.54 -38.85 35.55
C GLN A 193 -9.84 -39.15 34.77
N PRO A 194 -11.02 -38.73 35.30
CA PRO A 194 -12.32 -38.88 34.65
C PRO A 194 -12.57 -37.84 33.54
N SER A 195 -11.50 -37.25 32.99
CA SER A 195 -11.58 -36.22 31.98
C SER A 195 -10.39 -36.28 31.01
N LEU A 196 -10.65 -35.92 29.76
CA LEU A 196 -9.61 -35.67 28.74
C LEU A 196 -9.77 -34.25 28.20
N GLU A 197 -8.66 -33.52 28.13
CA GLU A 197 -8.61 -32.16 27.60
C GLU A 197 -7.71 -32.08 26.37
N PHE A 198 -8.29 -31.61 25.26
CA PHE A 198 -7.60 -31.35 24.00
C PHE A 198 -7.59 -29.85 23.72
N ILE A 199 -6.48 -29.18 24.06
CA ILE A 199 -6.33 -27.71 23.96
C ILE A 199 -6.32 -27.24 22.50
N SER A 200 -5.57 -27.95 21.65
CA SER A 200 -5.44 -27.62 20.23
C SER A 200 -5.21 -28.88 19.42
N LEU A 201 -6.09 -29.12 18.45
CA LEU A 201 -5.93 -30.18 17.46
C LEU A 201 -5.67 -29.55 16.09
N PRO A 202 -4.73 -30.09 15.30
CA PRO A 202 -4.57 -29.74 13.89
C PRO A 202 -5.85 -29.91 13.07
N VAL A 203 -5.86 -29.36 11.87
CA VAL A 203 -6.93 -29.63 10.89
C VAL A 203 -6.88 -31.11 10.51
N GLY A 204 -8.02 -31.79 10.60
CA GLY A 204 -8.11 -33.23 10.35
C GLY A 204 -9.35 -33.88 10.95
N SER A 205 -9.57 -35.14 10.62
CA SER A 205 -10.63 -35.97 11.21
C SER A 205 -10.07 -36.78 12.36
N TYR A 206 -10.77 -36.77 13.49
CA TYR A 206 -10.36 -37.42 14.72
C TYR A 206 -11.40 -38.44 15.19
N GLY A 207 -10.92 -39.55 15.74
CA GLY A 207 -11.74 -40.60 16.36
C GLY A 207 -11.16 -40.98 17.72
N LEU A 208 -11.85 -40.63 18.79
CA LEU A 208 -11.51 -41.05 20.15
C LEU A 208 -12.12 -42.40 20.45
N GLU A 209 -11.30 -43.32 20.95
CA GLU A 209 -11.76 -44.56 21.57
C GLU A 209 -11.38 -44.56 23.04
N LEU A 210 -12.33 -44.90 23.91
CA LEU A 210 -12.16 -44.85 25.37
C LEU A 210 -12.83 -46.06 26.02
N TYR A 211 -12.12 -46.75 26.92
CA TYR A 211 -12.70 -47.76 27.81
C TYR A 211 -12.06 -47.68 29.20
N ALA A 212 -12.66 -48.33 30.19
CA ALA A 212 -12.14 -48.39 31.56
C ALA A 212 -11.89 -49.85 31.98
N THR A 213 -10.94 -50.03 32.90
CA THR A 213 -10.67 -51.28 33.61
C THR A 213 -10.74 -51.04 35.10
N ASN A 214 -11.51 -51.86 35.80
CA ASN A 214 -11.63 -51.78 37.25
C ASN A 214 -10.50 -52.52 37.97
N LYS A 215 -10.50 -52.52 39.32
CA LYS A 215 -9.47 -53.20 40.13
C LYS A 215 -9.35 -54.71 39.88
N PHE A 216 -10.37 -55.32 39.28
CA PHE A 216 -10.41 -56.74 38.94
C PHE A 216 -10.00 -57.01 37.48
N ASN A 217 -9.46 -56.00 36.78
CA ASN A 217 -9.13 -56.04 35.34
C ASN A 217 -10.33 -56.35 34.43
N ILE A 218 -11.57 -56.10 34.90
CA ILE A 218 -12.78 -56.24 34.08
C ILE A 218 -12.92 -54.99 33.22
N LYS A 219 -12.97 -55.20 31.91
CA LYS A 219 -13.08 -54.16 30.89
C LYS A 219 -14.52 -53.69 30.72
N SER A 220 -14.72 -52.38 30.55
CA SER A 220 -16.02 -51.78 30.26
C SER A 220 -16.43 -51.86 28.78
N ASN A 221 -17.63 -51.35 28.47
CA ASN A 221 -17.97 -50.91 27.12
C ASN A 221 -16.98 -49.84 26.62
N THR A 222 -16.77 -49.80 25.30
CA THR A 222 -15.94 -48.80 24.63
C THR A 222 -16.82 -47.66 24.12
N ILE A 223 -16.47 -46.42 24.43
CA ILE A 223 -17.07 -45.21 23.85
C ILE A 223 -16.24 -44.80 22.64
N GLN A 224 -16.91 -44.52 21.52
CA GLN A 224 -16.30 -44.02 20.30
C GLN A 224 -16.90 -42.67 19.92
N LEU A 225 -16.06 -41.65 19.74
CA LEU A 225 -16.48 -40.29 19.37
C LEU A 225 -15.68 -39.83 18.16
N ASN A 226 -16.37 -39.32 17.14
CA ASN A 226 -15.76 -38.82 15.92
C ASN A 226 -16.08 -37.33 15.73
N TRP A 227 -15.10 -36.55 15.32
CA TRP A 227 -15.28 -35.14 14.95
C TRP A 227 -14.24 -34.71 13.91
N THR A 228 -14.52 -33.61 13.21
CA THR A 228 -13.59 -33.03 12.23
C THR A 228 -13.23 -31.61 12.64
N VAL A 229 -11.93 -31.29 12.58
CA VAL A 229 -11.42 -29.93 12.72
C VAL A 229 -11.23 -29.34 11.32
N VAL A 230 -12.04 -28.35 10.96
CA VAL A 230 -12.03 -27.70 9.63
C VAL A 230 -11.17 -26.42 9.63
N PRO A 231 -10.52 -26.08 8.50
CA PRO A 231 -9.77 -24.83 8.37
C PRO A 231 -10.73 -23.62 8.32
N TYR A 232 -10.20 -22.43 8.62
CA TYR A 232 -10.98 -21.19 8.47
C TYR A 232 -11.31 -20.89 7.01
N PHE A 233 -12.42 -20.17 6.77
CA PHE A 233 -12.86 -19.83 5.41
C PHE A 233 -11.77 -19.07 4.61
N TRP A 234 -10.95 -18.23 5.25
CA TRP A 234 -9.88 -17.49 4.56
C TRP A 234 -8.65 -18.33 4.20
N GLN A 235 -8.52 -19.54 4.77
CA GLN A 235 -7.47 -20.49 4.42
C GLN A 235 -7.88 -21.42 3.28
N THR A 236 -9.15 -21.37 2.87
CA THR A 236 -9.64 -22.18 1.75
C THR A 236 -9.13 -21.64 0.40
N SER A 237 -8.89 -22.55 -0.54
CA SER A 237 -8.33 -22.19 -1.85
C SER A 237 -9.20 -21.20 -2.63
N TRP A 238 -10.53 -21.34 -2.58
CA TRP A 238 -11.44 -20.44 -3.29
C TRP A 238 -11.31 -18.99 -2.81
N PHE A 239 -11.12 -18.77 -1.50
CA PHE A 239 -10.96 -17.44 -0.93
C PHE A 239 -9.63 -16.82 -1.37
N ILE A 240 -8.55 -17.60 -1.35
CA ILE A 240 -7.23 -17.15 -1.83
C ILE A 240 -7.30 -16.75 -3.30
N PHE A 241 -7.97 -17.54 -4.16
CA PHE A 241 -8.19 -17.17 -5.56
C PHE A 241 -9.00 -15.88 -5.73
N LEU A 242 -10.02 -15.67 -4.90
CA LEU A 242 -10.82 -14.44 -4.93
C LEU A 242 -9.99 -13.20 -4.56
N VAL A 243 -9.15 -13.29 -3.54
CA VAL A 243 -8.24 -12.20 -3.14
C VAL A 243 -7.23 -11.88 -4.25
N MET A 244 -6.66 -12.91 -4.87
CA MET A 244 -5.75 -12.76 -6.02
C MET A 244 -6.42 -12.09 -7.22
N LEU A 245 -7.66 -12.50 -7.54
CA LEU A 245 -8.44 -11.89 -8.62
C LEU A 245 -8.72 -10.40 -8.36
N MET A 246 -9.12 -10.06 -7.12
CA MET A 246 -9.32 -8.67 -6.71
C MET A 246 -8.04 -7.83 -6.85
N ALA A 247 -6.89 -8.38 -6.45
CA ALA A 247 -5.60 -7.70 -6.57
C ALA A 247 -5.22 -7.44 -8.04
N ILE A 248 -5.47 -8.41 -8.93
CA ILE A 248 -5.24 -8.26 -10.38
C ILE A 248 -6.15 -7.17 -10.96
N LEU A 249 -7.45 -7.21 -10.65
CA LEU A 249 -8.43 -6.22 -11.13
C LEU A 249 -8.08 -4.81 -10.64
N LEU A 250 -7.67 -4.66 -9.39
CA LEU A 250 -7.22 -3.38 -8.83
C LEU A 250 -5.97 -2.87 -9.57
N THR A 251 -5.01 -3.74 -9.83
CA THR A 251 -3.78 -3.39 -10.55
C THR A 251 -4.09 -2.94 -11.98
N LEU A 252 -4.93 -3.69 -12.70
CA LEU A 252 -5.40 -3.34 -14.05
C LEU A 252 -6.15 -2.00 -14.05
N TYR A 253 -7.01 -1.76 -13.05
CA TYR A 253 -7.71 -0.50 -12.89
C TYR A 253 -6.76 0.68 -12.68
N LEU A 254 -5.76 0.54 -11.79
CA LEU A 254 -4.76 1.57 -11.52
C LEU A 254 -3.89 1.88 -12.75
N VAL A 255 -3.44 0.85 -13.48
CA VAL A 255 -2.67 1.00 -14.73
C VAL A 255 -3.51 1.71 -15.79
N ASN A 256 -4.76 1.30 -16.00
CA ASN A 256 -5.66 1.95 -16.95
C ASN A 256 -5.92 3.43 -16.58
N ARG A 257 -6.08 3.74 -15.29
CA ARG A 257 -6.25 5.12 -14.83
C ARG A 257 -4.99 5.96 -15.09
N LYS A 258 -3.79 5.41 -14.85
CA LYS A 258 -2.52 6.06 -15.13
C LYS A 258 -2.35 6.30 -16.64
N ASN A 259 -2.61 5.30 -17.48
CA ASN A 259 -2.50 5.38 -18.93
C ASN A 259 -3.45 6.45 -19.52
N LYS A 260 -4.71 6.50 -19.06
CA LYS A 260 -5.65 7.55 -19.46
C LYS A 260 -5.18 8.95 -19.08
N LYS A 261 -4.57 9.13 -17.90
CA LYS A 261 -4.03 10.43 -17.46
C LYS A 261 -2.83 10.86 -18.31
N ILE A 262 -1.93 9.93 -18.61
CA ILE A 262 -0.77 10.19 -19.49
C ILE A 262 -1.23 10.57 -20.89
N LEU A 263 -2.19 9.84 -21.46
CA LEU A 263 -2.71 10.12 -22.80
C LEU A 263 -3.36 11.51 -22.89
N LYS A 264 -4.12 11.92 -21.86
CA LYS A 264 -4.71 13.26 -21.78
C LYS A 264 -3.65 14.37 -21.74
N ARG A 265 -2.56 14.19 -20.99
CA ARG A 265 -1.45 15.17 -20.93
C ARG A 265 -0.79 15.33 -22.29
N LYS A 266 -0.45 14.21 -22.95
CA LYS A 266 0.13 14.22 -24.30
C LYS A 266 -0.78 14.94 -25.31
N MET A 267 -2.09 14.71 -25.25
CA MET A 267 -3.04 15.42 -26.12
C MET A 267 -3.13 16.92 -25.82
N GLN A 268 -2.94 17.36 -24.57
CA GLN A 268 -2.92 18.77 -24.21
C GLN A 268 -1.64 19.47 -24.70
N GLU A 269 -0.50 18.80 -24.57
CA GLU A 269 0.78 19.28 -25.08
C GLU A 269 0.70 19.51 -26.60
N GLN A 270 0.24 18.50 -27.36
CA GLN A 270 0.06 18.60 -28.82
C GLN A 270 -0.89 19.74 -29.24
N ARG A 271 -1.99 19.97 -28.51
CA ARG A 271 -2.92 21.07 -28.79
C ARG A 271 -2.29 22.45 -28.55
N THR A 272 -1.44 22.55 -27.54
CA THR A 272 -0.75 23.80 -27.21
C THR A 272 0.28 24.13 -28.28
N GLU A 273 1.04 23.13 -28.71
CA GLU A 273 1.99 23.23 -29.82
C GLU A 273 1.32 23.65 -31.14
N GLN A 274 0.19 23.02 -31.50
CA GLN A 274 -0.57 23.41 -32.69
C GLN A 274 -1.05 24.87 -32.65
N ARG A 275 -1.56 25.32 -31.50
CA ARG A 275 -1.97 26.71 -31.32
C ARG A 275 -0.80 27.68 -31.41
N PHE A 276 0.37 27.29 -30.90
CA PHE A 276 1.56 28.10 -30.99
C PHE A 276 1.97 28.32 -32.45
N LEU A 277 2.05 27.24 -33.25
CA LEU A 277 2.35 27.31 -34.68
C LEU A 277 1.31 28.14 -35.46
N GLU A 278 0.02 28.00 -35.13
CA GLU A 278 -1.04 28.79 -35.76
C GLU A 278 -0.92 30.29 -35.43
N LEU A 279 -0.62 30.62 -34.16
CA LEU A 279 -0.40 32.00 -33.74
C LEU A 279 0.85 32.61 -34.40
N GLU A 280 1.92 31.84 -34.52
CA GLU A 280 3.14 32.24 -35.23
C GLU A 280 2.83 32.54 -36.70
N GLN A 281 2.09 31.66 -37.38
CA GLN A 281 1.65 31.88 -38.76
C GLN A 281 0.80 33.15 -38.90
N LYS A 282 -0.16 33.36 -37.99
CA LYS A 282 -1.01 34.56 -37.97
C LYS A 282 -0.19 35.83 -37.70
N ALA A 283 0.80 35.77 -36.83
CA ALA A 283 1.69 36.90 -36.54
C ALA A 283 2.54 37.27 -37.77
N ILE A 284 3.06 36.28 -38.51
CA ILE A 284 3.79 36.50 -39.76
C ILE A 284 2.87 37.16 -40.80
N GLN A 285 1.64 36.66 -40.96
CA GLN A 285 0.67 37.22 -41.91
C GLN A 285 0.28 38.66 -41.57
N ALA A 286 0.10 38.97 -40.28
CA ALA A 286 -0.25 40.31 -39.81
C ALA A 286 0.89 41.33 -39.97
N ARG A 287 2.15 40.89 -40.14
CA ARG A 287 3.30 41.77 -40.38
C ARG A 287 3.36 42.31 -41.82
N MET A 288 2.63 41.73 -42.77
CA MET A 288 2.43 42.34 -44.09
C MET A 288 1.22 43.28 -44.03
N ASN A 289 1.37 44.58 -44.29
CA ASN A 289 0.25 45.54 -44.32
C ASN A 289 -0.59 45.29 -45.59
N PRO A 290 -1.71 44.54 -45.53
CA PRO A 290 -2.41 44.09 -46.74
C PRO A 290 -3.05 45.28 -47.44
N HIS A 291 -3.50 46.27 -46.67
CA HIS A 291 -4.09 47.50 -47.17
C HIS A 291 -3.07 48.33 -47.97
N PHE A 292 -1.82 48.45 -47.51
CA PHE A 292 -0.77 49.12 -48.28
C PHE A 292 -0.48 48.40 -49.61
N ILE A 293 -0.46 47.06 -49.62
CA ILE A 293 -0.28 46.25 -50.83
C ILE A 293 -1.41 46.51 -51.84
N PHE A 294 -2.67 46.49 -51.40
CA PHE A 294 -3.81 46.79 -52.27
C PHE A 294 -3.76 48.21 -52.83
N ASN A 295 -3.38 49.20 -52.02
CA ASN A 295 -3.24 50.59 -52.48
C ASN A 295 -2.15 50.76 -53.53
N CYS A 296 -1.02 50.06 -53.38
CA CYS A 296 0.05 50.08 -54.38
C CYS A 296 -0.38 49.42 -55.69
N LEU A 297 -1.13 48.31 -55.64
CA LEU A 297 -1.65 47.65 -56.82
C LEU A 297 -2.65 48.53 -57.58
N HIS A 298 -3.51 49.27 -56.88
CA HIS A 298 -4.41 50.24 -57.50
C HIS A 298 -3.66 51.39 -58.19
N ALA A 299 -2.60 51.92 -57.57
CA ALA A 299 -1.78 52.96 -58.21
C ALA A 299 -1.12 52.47 -59.51
N VAL A 300 -0.64 51.22 -59.54
CA VAL A 300 -0.12 50.60 -60.77
C VAL A 300 -1.20 50.49 -61.84
N GLN A 301 -2.43 50.12 -61.47
CA GLN A 301 -3.56 50.06 -62.40
C GLN A 301 -3.88 51.46 -62.98
N GLU A 302 -3.83 52.51 -62.18
CA GLU A 302 -4.06 53.89 -62.62
C GLU A 302 -3.02 54.34 -63.66
N PHE A 303 -1.73 54.14 -63.40
CA PHE A 303 -0.68 54.43 -64.39
C PHE A 303 -0.83 53.63 -65.69
N MET A 304 -1.32 52.39 -65.63
CA MET A 304 -1.61 51.59 -66.82
C MET A 304 -2.80 52.14 -67.61
N LEU A 305 -3.85 52.63 -66.94
CA LEU A 305 -5.01 53.26 -67.56
C LEU A 305 -4.65 54.58 -68.23
N ASP A 306 -3.77 55.38 -67.61
CA ASP A 306 -3.26 56.65 -68.14
C ASP A 306 -2.22 56.46 -69.27
N LYS A 307 -1.90 55.21 -69.64
CA LYS A 307 -0.90 54.80 -70.65
C LYS A 307 0.54 55.27 -70.36
N ASP A 308 0.86 55.65 -69.13
CA ASP A 308 2.24 55.97 -68.70
C ASP A 308 2.98 54.69 -68.29
N THR A 309 3.40 53.92 -69.30
CA THR A 309 4.09 52.64 -69.13
C THR A 309 5.44 52.78 -68.43
N LEU A 310 6.12 53.92 -68.55
CA LEU A 310 7.42 54.18 -67.93
C LEU A 310 7.27 54.43 -66.43
N SER A 311 6.30 55.25 -66.02
CA SER A 311 6.02 55.47 -64.60
C SER A 311 5.43 54.22 -63.93
N ALA A 312 4.58 53.46 -64.63
CA ALA A 312 4.08 52.17 -64.15
C ALA A 312 5.23 51.18 -63.85
N ASN A 313 6.21 51.04 -64.75
CA ASN A 313 7.36 50.16 -64.55
C ASN A 313 8.29 50.62 -63.41
N ARG A 314 8.54 51.93 -63.30
CA ARG A 314 9.34 52.51 -62.19
C ARG A 314 8.66 52.30 -60.83
N TYR A 315 7.33 52.49 -60.78
CA TYR A 315 6.53 52.23 -59.60
C TYR A 315 6.55 50.74 -59.23
N LEU A 316 6.36 49.84 -60.20
CA LEU A 316 6.40 48.39 -59.98
C LEU A 316 7.76 47.91 -59.46
N THR A 317 8.86 48.44 -60.01
CA THR A 317 10.23 48.11 -59.57
C THR A 317 10.46 48.56 -58.12
N SER A 318 10.06 49.79 -57.80
CA SER A 318 10.16 50.35 -56.44
C SER A 318 9.27 49.59 -55.45
N PHE A 319 8.07 49.17 -55.88
CA PHE A 319 7.16 48.36 -55.10
C PHE A 319 7.73 46.96 -54.81
N ALA A 320 8.27 46.27 -55.83
CA ALA A 320 8.90 44.97 -55.65
C ALA A 320 10.12 45.05 -54.70
N ARG A 321 10.91 46.13 -54.79
CA ARG A 321 12.00 46.40 -53.85
C ARG A 321 11.49 46.56 -52.43
N LEU A 322 10.44 47.38 -52.23
CA LEU A 322 9.85 47.60 -50.91
C LEU A 322 9.28 46.31 -50.29
N ILE A 323 8.63 45.45 -51.08
CA ILE A 323 8.11 44.16 -50.60
C ILE A 323 9.26 43.26 -50.14
N ARG A 324 10.35 43.19 -50.92
CA ARG A 324 11.53 42.39 -50.55
C ARG A 324 12.16 42.91 -49.25
N GLN A 325 12.36 44.22 -49.13
CA GLN A 325 12.89 44.84 -47.91
C GLN A 325 11.97 44.61 -46.71
N THR A 326 10.65 44.74 -46.90
CA THR A 326 9.66 44.48 -45.83
C THR A 326 9.74 43.04 -45.32
N LEU A 327 9.83 42.06 -46.22
CA LEU A 327 9.94 40.65 -45.85
C LEU A 327 11.26 40.35 -45.12
N ASP A 328 12.38 40.82 -45.66
CA ASP A 328 13.71 40.63 -45.06
C ASP A 328 13.81 41.28 -43.67
N HIS A 329 13.37 42.54 -43.53
CA HIS A 329 13.40 43.25 -42.25
C HIS A 329 12.42 42.66 -41.23
N SER A 330 11.29 42.07 -41.66
CA SER A 330 10.30 41.46 -40.75
C SER A 330 10.81 40.24 -39.99
N GLN A 331 11.89 39.62 -40.48
CA GLN A 331 12.55 38.45 -39.88
C GLN A 331 13.66 38.85 -38.90
N ARG A 332 14.06 40.13 -38.87
CA ARG A 332 15.14 40.64 -38.02
C ARG A 332 14.58 41.48 -36.87
N THR A 333 15.23 41.41 -35.70
CA THR A 333 14.84 42.22 -34.53
C THR A 333 15.31 43.67 -34.67
N PHE A 334 16.52 43.85 -35.19
CA PHE A 334 17.18 45.14 -35.44
C PHE A 334 17.69 45.22 -36.88
N ILE A 335 17.73 46.43 -37.42
CA ILE A 335 18.33 46.77 -38.71
C ILE A 335 19.23 47.99 -38.53
N ASN A 336 20.21 48.19 -39.43
CA ASN A 336 21.04 49.38 -39.34
C ASN A 336 20.28 50.63 -39.83
N LEU A 337 20.77 51.80 -39.48
CA LEU A 337 20.13 53.06 -39.82
C LEU A 337 20.12 53.31 -41.34
N THR A 338 21.14 52.84 -42.06
CA THR A 338 21.20 52.88 -43.53
C THR A 338 20.00 52.13 -44.14
N GLU A 339 19.78 50.88 -43.74
CA GLU A 339 18.67 50.02 -44.17
C GLU A 339 17.31 50.67 -43.87
N GLU A 340 17.10 51.25 -42.67
CA GLU A 340 15.85 51.96 -42.35
C GLU A 340 15.66 53.20 -43.24
N THR A 341 16.71 54.00 -43.47
CA THR A 341 16.59 55.21 -44.28
C THR A 341 16.30 54.89 -45.74
N GLU A 342 16.90 53.84 -46.31
CA GLU A 342 16.58 53.34 -47.65
C GLU A 342 15.14 52.82 -47.75
N TYR A 343 14.68 52.13 -46.71
CA TYR A 343 13.31 51.64 -46.60
C TYR A 343 12.30 52.80 -46.58
N LEU A 344 12.49 53.76 -45.67
CA LEU A 344 11.65 54.95 -45.55
C LEU A 344 11.66 55.79 -46.82
N HIS A 345 12.82 55.94 -47.46
CA HIS A 345 12.93 56.64 -48.75
C HIS A 345 12.08 55.95 -49.82
N THR A 346 12.19 54.62 -49.96
CA THR A 346 11.40 53.86 -50.95
C THR A 346 9.91 53.94 -50.66
N TYR A 347 9.52 53.85 -49.38
CA TYR A 347 8.13 53.98 -48.94
C TYR A 347 7.55 55.37 -49.25
N LEU A 348 8.20 56.45 -48.79
CA LEU A 348 7.77 57.82 -49.01
C LEU A 348 7.75 58.19 -50.51
N HIS A 349 8.68 57.64 -51.29
CA HIS A 349 8.71 57.82 -52.74
C HIS A 349 7.49 57.21 -53.44
N LEU A 350 7.10 55.98 -53.10
CA LEU A 350 5.89 55.35 -53.64
C LEU A 350 4.63 56.13 -53.25
N GLU A 351 4.55 56.56 -52.00
CA GLU A 351 3.44 57.38 -51.50
C GLU A 351 3.35 58.73 -52.24
N ARG A 352 4.49 59.41 -52.46
CA ARG A 352 4.57 60.64 -53.26
C ARG A 352 4.04 60.45 -54.68
N LEU A 353 4.45 59.37 -55.34
CA LEU A 353 3.97 59.04 -56.69
C LEU A 353 2.46 58.79 -56.70
N ARG A 354 1.94 58.03 -55.72
CA ARG A 354 0.51 57.73 -55.59
C ARG A 354 -0.33 59.00 -55.39
N PHE A 355 0.18 59.97 -54.64
CA PHE A 355 -0.51 61.24 -54.42
C PHE A 355 -0.21 62.28 -55.51
N GLY A 356 0.31 61.89 -56.68
CA GLY A 356 0.53 62.79 -57.81
C GLY A 356 1.49 63.94 -57.52
N ASN A 357 2.52 63.70 -56.70
CA ASN A 357 3.49 64.72 -56.25
C ASN A 357 2.88 65.89 -55.46
N LYS A 358 1.73 65.69 -54.78
CA LYS A 358 1.12 66.70 -53.90
C LYS A 358 1.96 67.06 -52.66
N PHE A 359 2.97 66.25 -52.37
CA PHE A 359 3.93 66.51 -51.31
C PHE A 359 5.36 66.13 -51.73
N ASP A 360 6.31 66.78 -51.08
CA ASP A 360 7.73 66.42 -51.11
C ASP A 360 8.15 65.87 -49.75
N PHE A 361 9.24 65.11 -49.74
CA PHE A 361 9.81 64.61 -48.49
C PHE A 361 11.33 64.75 -48.51
N GLU A 362 11.91 64.82 -47.33
CA GLU A 362 13.35 64.92 -47.13
C GLU A 362 13.76 64.06 -45.95
N ILE A 363 14.83 63.29 -46.12
CA ILE A 363 15.44 62.47 -45.07
C ILE A 363 16.84 63.01 -44.80
N GLN A 364 17.07 63.52 -43.60
CA GLN A 364 18.35 64.10 -43.18
C GLN A 364 18.97 63.24 -42.08
N ILE A 365 20.23 62.89 -42.27
CA ILE A 365 21.04 62.20 -41.26
C ILE A 365 22.15 63.17 -40.86
N ASP A 366 22.27 63.43 -39.55
CA ASP A 366 23.37 64.21 -38.99
C ASP A 366 24.71 63.59 -39.40
N PRO A 367 25.65 64.34 -40.02
CA PRO A 367 26.96 63.84 -40.43
C PRO A 367 27.78 63.22 -39.29
N ALA A 368 27.47 63.54 -38.04
CA ALA A 368 28.11 62.94 -36.87
C ALA A 368 27.67 61.48 -36.60
N LEU A 369 26.62 60.98 -37.26
CA LEU A 369 26.14 59.61 -37.15
C LEU A 369 26.80 58.72 -38.20
N SER A 370 27.20 57.51 -37.80
CA SER A 370 27.66 56.47 -38.72
C SER A 370 26.53 55.46 -38.96
N PRO A 371 25.71 55.63 -40.03
CA PRO A 371 24.45 54.92 -40.16
C PRO A 371 24.60 53.40 -40.31
N ASP A 372 25.72 52.92 -40.85
CA ASP A 372 26.01 51.48 -40.97
C ASP A 372 26.30 50.79 -39.63
N HIS A 373 26.66 51.56 -38.59
CA HIS A 373 27.07 51.06 -37.28
C HIS A 373 26.05 51.38 -36.17
N ILE A 374 24.90 51.94 -36.53
CA ILE A 374 23.82 52.28 -35.58
C ILE A 374 22.63 51.40 -35.91
N TYR A 375 22.14 50.67 -34.91
CA TYR A 375 21.02 49.77 -35.04
C TYR A 375 19.76 50.33 -34.40
N ILE A 376 18.63 50.13 -35.07
CA ILE A 376 17.31 50.49 -34.56
C ILE A 376 16.36 49.30 -34.67
N PRO A 377 15.34 49.20 -33.79
CA PRO A 377 14.31 48.17 -33.94
C PRO A 377 13.56 48.35 -35.28
N CYS A 378 13.44 47.28 -36.05
CA CYS A 378 12.84 47.34 -37.38
C CYS A 378 11.37 47.81 -37.35
N MET A 379 10.88 48.44 -38.43
CA MET A 379 9.46 48.80 -38.61
C MET A 379 8.88 49.72 -37.52
N MET A 380 9.73 50.55 -36.89
CA MET A 380 9.31 51.50 -35.86
C MET A 380 8.86 52.84 -36.44
N LEU A 381 9.55 53.34 -37.47
CA LEU A 381 9.29 54.67 -38.02
C LEU A 381 8.28 54.65 -39.17
N GLN A 382 8.13 53.53 -39.87
CA GLN A 382 7.16 53.40 -40.95
C GLN A 382 5.72 53.76 -40.53
N PRO A 383 5.14 53.25 -39.41
CA PRO A 383 3.78 53.61 -39.03
C PRO A 383 3.62 55.11 -38.74
N ILE A 384 4.70 55.75 -38.27
CA ILE A 384 4.75 57.18 -37.97
C ILE A 384 4.76 57.98 -39.29
N ALA A 385 5.58 57.57 -40.26
CA ALA A 385 5.62 58.15 -41.60
C ALA A 385 4.31 57.94 -42.37
N GLU A 386 3.68 56.76 -42.27
CA GLU A 386 2.35 56.49 -42.80
C GLU A 386 1.32 57.45 -42.21
N ASN A 387 1.38 57.67 -40.89
CA ASN A 387 0.47 58.56 -40.20
C ASN A 387 0.63 60.02 -40.66
N ALA A 388 1.88 60.48 -40.83
CA ALA A 388 2.21 61.80 -41.36
C ALA A 388 1.61 62.03 -42.76
N ILE A 389 1.65 61.02 -43.64
CA ILE A 389 1.07 61.13 -44.99
C ILE A 389 -0.47 61.06 -44.94
N ARG A 390 -1.03 60.02 -44.30
CA ARG A 390 -2.48 59.76 -44.35
C ARG A 390 -3.30 60.79 -43.57
N HIS A 391 -2.82 61.21 -42.40
CA HIS A 391 -3.58 62.13 -41.56
C HIS A 391 -3.11 63.57 -41.73
N GLY A 392 -1.81 63.79 -41.94
CA GLY A 392 -1.25 65.11 -42.22
C GLY A 392 -1.52 65.53 -43.66
N ILE A 393 -0.86 64.90 -44.63
CA ILE A 393 -0.83 65.37 -46.02
C ILE A 393 -2.15 65.16 -46.78
N GLN A 394 -2.77 63.97 -46.70
CA GLN A 394 -3.97 63.64 -47.49
C GLN A 394 -5.16 64.57 -47.19
N ASN A 395 -5.27 65.07 -45.96
CA ASN A 395 -6.37 65.92 -45.51
C ASN A 395 -6.10 67.42 -45.73
N ARG A 396 -4.97 67.80 -46.36
CA ARG A 396 -4.69 69.20 -46.66
C ARG A 396 -5.51 69.70 -47.84
N ASN A 397 -6.11 70.87 -47.65
CA ASN A 397 -6.81 71.61 -48.69
C ASN A 397 -5.87 72.53 -49.51
N SER A 398 -4.59 72.65 -49.11
CA SER A 398 -3.58 73.50 -49.75
C SER A 398 -2.42 72.68 -50.33
N PRO A 399 -1.88 73.04 -51.51
CA PRO A 399 -0.69 72.39 -52.08
C PRO A 399 0.57 72.68 -51.25
N GLY A 400 1.63 71.89 -51.45
CA GLY A 400 2.90 72.05 -50.73
C GLY A 400 3.01 71.20 -49.46
N GLY A 401 2.51 69.96 -49.50
CA GLY A 401 2.79 68.98 -48.46
C GLY A 401 4.29 68.77 -48.28
N ARG A 402 4.77 68.68 -47.04
CA ARG A 402 6.16 68.36 -46.73
C ARG A 402 6.21 67.40 -45.56
N VAL A 403 6.96 66.30 -45.76
CA VAL A 403 7.30 65.35 -44.69
C VAL A 403 8.81 65.38 -44.50
N GLU A 404 9.27 65.75 -43.31
CA GLU A 404 10.70 65.76 -42.96
C GLU A 404 11.00 64.62 -41.98
N VAL A 405 12.01 63.82 -42.29
CA VAL A 405 12.55 62.81 -41.38
C VAL A 405 13.98 63.19 -41.02
N ARG A 406 14.25 63.39 -39.73
CA ARG A 406 15.57 63.81 -39.26
C ARG A 406 16.11 62.84 -38.22
N PHE A 407 17.37 62.43 -38.40
CA PHE A 407 18.13 61.62 -37.47
C PHE A 407 19.26 62.46 -36.88
N THR A 408 19.26 62.62 -35.56
CA THR A 408 20.28 63.41 -34.85
C THR A 408 20.78 62.67 -33.61
N ARG A 409 21.99 63.01 -33.17
CA ARG A 409 22.53 62.48 -31.92
C ARG A 409 22.14 63.39 -30.75
N ALA A 410 21.47 62.83 -29.75
CA ALA A 410 21.14 63.50 -28.50
C ALA A 410 21.77 62.74 -27.32
N ALA A 411 23.00 63.09 -26.95
CA ALA A 411 23.80 62.41 -25.92
C ALA A 411 23.97 60.90 -26.19
N GLN A 412 23.31 60.05 -25.38
CA GLN A 412 23.31 58.58 -25.51
C GLN A 412 22.15 58.03 -26.35
N TYR A 413 21.34 58.91 -26.95
CA TYR A 413 20.19 58.56 -27.76
C TYR A 413 20.37 58.96 -29.23
N LEU A 414 19.84 58.12 -30.12
CA LEU A 414 19.46 58.49 -31.47
C LEU A 414 18.07 59.12 -31.41
N GLN A 415 17.98 60.39 -31.80
CA GLN A 415 16.70 61.09 -31.90
C GLN A 415 16.22 61.06 -33.35
N CYS A 416 15.10 60.37 -33.56
CA CYS A 416 14.39 60.29 -34.83
C CYS A 416 13.18 61.21 -34.77
N ILE A 417 13.11 62.19 -35.67
CA ILE A 417 12.02 63.16 -35.73
C ILE A 417 11.32 63.01 -37.07
N ILE A 418 10.00 62.88 -37.06
CA ILE A 418 9.16 62.92 -38.26
C ILE A 418 8.22 64.11 -38.11
N ARG A 419 8.33 65.07 -39.03
CA ARG A 419 7.48 66.26 -39.09
C ARG A 419 6.64 66.24 -40.34
N ASP A 420 5.38 66.62 -40.19
CA ASP A 420 4.51 66.99 -41.31
C ASP A 420 3.97 68.40 -41.11
N ASN A 421 3.63 69.05 -42.21
CA ASN A 421 2.97 70.35 -42.22
C ASN A 421 1.45 70.23 -42.51
N GLY A 422 0.82 69.22 -41.92
CA GLY A 422 -0.63 69.00 -41.96
C GLY A 422 -1.41 69.90 -40.99
N PRO A 423 -2.74 69.73 -40.92
CA PRO A 423 -3.64 70.57 -40.09
C PRO A 423 -3.49 70.37 -38.57
N GLY A 424 -2.60 69.48 -38.11
CA GLY A 424 -2.43 69.17 -36.69
C GLY A 424 -3.31 68.03 -36.17
N ILE A 425 -3.12 67.66 -34.91
CA ILE A 425 -3.73 66.47 -34.30
C ILE A 425 -5.20 66.75 -33.93
N ALA A 426 -5.47 67.92 -33.35
CA ALA A 426 -6.80 68.31 -32.88
C ALA A 426 -7.81 68.43 -34.04
N GLU A 427 -7.41 69.01 -35.16
CA GLU A 427 -8.24 69.16 -36.36
C GLU A 427 -8.52 67.82 -37.04
N VAL A 428 -7.54 66.91 -37.09
CA VAL A 428 -7.76 65.54 -37.61
C VAL A 428 -8.71 64.75 -36.71
N GLN A 429 -8.68 64.96 -35.40
CA GLN A 429 -9.61 64.30 -34.47
C GLN A 429 -11.05 64.80 -34.64
N SER A 430 -11.28 66.10 -34.81
CA SER A 430 -12.63 66.65 -35.04
C SER A 430 -13.23 66.17 -36.37
N LEU A 431 -12.42 66.10 -37.44
CA LEU A 431 -12.82 65.58 -38.76
C LEU A 431 -13.26 64.10 -38.72
N LYS A 432 -12.75 63.29 -37.77
CA LYS A 432 -13.14 61.88 -37.59
C LYS A 432 -14.50 61.72 -36.92
N THR A 433 -14.83 62.60 -35.99
CA THR A 433 -16.12 62.58 -35.27
C THR A 433 -17.29 62.91 -36.21
N GLU A 434 -17.10 63.83 -37.15
CA GLU A 434 -18.12 64.20 -38.16
C GLU A 434 -18.36 63.10 -39.20
N LYS A 435 -17.34 62.31 -39.56
CA LYS A 435 -17.44 61.27 -40.62
C LYS A 435 -17.76 59.86 -40.11
N HIS A 436 -17.95 59.63 -38.81
CA HIS A 436 -18.23 58.29 -38.24
C HIS A 436 -17.20 57.22 -38.69
N ILE A 437 -15.93 57.61 -38.86
CA ILE A 437 -14.86 56.67 -39.20
C ILE A 437 -14.14 56.29 -37.91
N GLU A 438 -14.58 55.20 -37.32
CA GLU A 438 -13.97 54.59 -36.13
C GLU A 438 -12.69 53.82 -36.53
N TYR A 439 -11.66 54.55 -36.95
CA TYR A 439 -10.30 54.04 -37.08
C TYR A 439 -9.37 54.95 -36.27
N GLN A 440 -9.31 54.71 -34.95
CA GLN A 440 -8.08 55.00 -34.23
C GLN A 440 -6.96 54.24 -34.96
N SER A 441 -5.86 54.93 -35.25
CA SER A 441 -4.78 54.39 -36.07
C SER A 441 -4.13 53.20 -35.37
N ARG A 442 -4.67 52.00 -35.60
CA ARG A 442 -4.21 50.72 -35.04
C ARG A 442 -2.69 50.58 -35.18
N GLY A 443 -2.09 51.12 -36.25
CA GLY A 443 -0.64 51.23 -36.44
C GLY A 443 0.09 52.01 -35.34
N MET A 444 -0.38 53.19 -34.93
CA MET A 444 0.26 53.97 -33.85
C MET A 444 0.08 53.34 -32.48
N GLN A 445 -1.05 52.65 -32.24
CA GLN A 445 -1.25 51.89 -31.01
C GLN A 445 -0.27 50.71 -30.94
N ILE A 446 -0.12 49.96 -32.04
CA ILE A 446 0.88 48.89 -32.16
C ILE A 446 2.30 49.43 -31.91
N THR A 447 2.65 50.61 -32.46
CA THR A 447 3.95 51.25 -32.19
C THR A 447 4.15 51.56 -30.70
N ARG A 448 3.13 52.08 -30.01
CA ARG A 448 3.20 52.36 -28.56
C ARG A 448 3.31 51.10 -27.72
N ASP A 449 2.48 50.10 -28.00
CA ASP A 449 2.50 48.81 -27.29
C ASP A 449 3.87 48.12 -27.47
N ARG A 450 4.47 48.23 -28.66
CA ARG A 450 5.81 47.72 -28.96
C ARG A 450 6.90 48.46 -28.19
N ILE A 451 6.81 49.79 -28.07
CA ILE A 451 7.74 50.58 -27.24
C ILE A 451 7.66 50.15 -25.78
N GLU A 452 6.46 49.95 -25.25
CA GLU A 452 6.27 49.49 -23.87
C GLU A 452 6.91 48.11 -23.64
N LEU A 453 6.76 47.18 -24.59
CA LEU A 453 7.38 45.86 -24.52
C LEU A 453 8.91 45.93 -24.58
N LEU A 454 9.48 46.72 -25.51
CA LEU A 454 10.93 46.87 -25.63
C LEU A 454 11.54 47.53 -24.39
N ASN A 455 10.86 48.50 -23.80
CA ASN A 455 11.30 49.17 -22.57
C ASN A 455 11.41 48.25 -21.36
N LYS A 456 10.74 47.08 -21.35
CA LYS A 456 10.87 46.10 -20.25
C LYS A 456 12.22 45.36 -20.24
N GLY A 457 12.95 45.36 -21.35
CA GLY A 457 14.23 44.66 -21.50
C GLY A 457 15.41 45.54 -21.90
N LEU A 458 15.23 46.86 -21.95
CA LEU A 458 16.30 47.82 -22.25
C LEU A 458 16.73 48.54 -20.97
N ASP A 459 18.04 48.68 -20.76
CA ASP A 459 18.58 49.46 -19.63
C ASP A 459 18.25 50.96 -19.73
N SER A 460 18.08 51.47 -20.96
CA SER A 460 17.67 52.83 -21.26
C SER A 460 16.34 52.81 -22.02
N PRO A 461 15.28 53.46 -21.51
CA PRO A 461 13.96 53.39 -22.13
C PRO A 461 13.91 54.22 -23.42
N ILE A 462 13.15 53.73 -24.40
CA ILE A 462 12.73 54.45 -25.59
C ILE A 462 11.64 55.45 -25.18
N HIS A 463 11.81 56.70 -25.59
CA HIS A 463 10.84 57.77 -25.35
C HIS A 463 10.11 58.13 -26.65
N PHE A 464 8.78 58.23 -26.59
CA PHE A 464 7.93 58.63 -27.70
C PHE A 464 7.14 59.88 -27.31
N LYS A 465 7.20 60.90 -28.15
CA LYS A 465 6.51 62.16 -27.96
C LYS A 465 5.86 62.61 -29.26
N MET A 466 4.68 63.18 -29.17
CA MET A 466 3.91 63.71 -30.30
C MET A 466 3.42 65.10 -29.90
N GLU A 467 3.75 66.11 -30.69
CA GLU A 467 3.46 67.52 -30.42
C GLU A 467 2.94 68.22 -31.69
N GLU A 468 2.15 69.27 -31.50
CA GLU A 468 1.73 70.15 -32.59
C GLU A 468 2.78 71.25 -32.80
N ILE A 469 3.07 71.55 -34.07
CA ILE A 469 3.96 72.64 -34.44
C ILE A 469 3.10 73.91 -34.48
N MET A 470 3.46 74.90 -33.66
CA MET A 470 2.80 76.20 -33.62
C MET A 470 3.72 77.28 -34.19
N GLU A 471 3.27 77.96 -35.23
CA GLU A 471 3.89 79.18 -35.74
C GLU A 471 2.91 80.33 -35.61
N ASN A 472 3.33 81.43 -34.97
CA ASN A 472 2.52 82.64 -34.78
C ASN A 472 1.12 82.39 -34.16
N GLY A 473 0.98 81.38 -33.29
CA GLY A 473 -0.28 81.02 -32.64
C GLY A 473 -1.23 80.16 -33.48
N THR A 474 -0.82 79.74 -34.68
CA THR A 474 -1.56 78.81 -35.54
C THR A 474 -0.85 77.46 -35.62
N VAL A 475 -1.62 76.37 -35.63
CA VAL A 475 -1.07 75.03 -35.83
C VAL A 475 -0.69 74.87 -37.29
N THR A 476 0.57 74.56 -37.54
CA THR A 476 1.16 74.47 -38.90
C THR A 476 1.65 73.06 -39.23
N GLY A 477 1.57 72.12 -38.29
CA GLY A 477 2.02 70.76 -38.49
C GLY A 477 1.98 69.89 -37.25
N THR A 478 2.48 68.65 -37.40
CA THR A 478 2.68 67.70 -36.30
C THR A 478 4.14 67.25 -36.29
N GLU A 479 4.74 67.19 -35.11
CA GLU A 479 6.05 66.59 -34.87
C GLU A 479 5.89 65.34 -34.02
N ILE A 480 6.48 64.24 -34.49
CA ILE A 480 6.61 63.01 -33.70
C ILE A 480 8.10 62.76 -33.50
N SER A 481 8.53 62.70 -32.24
CA SER A 481 9.91 62.39 -31.88
C SER A 481 10.00 61.05 -31.14
N LEU A 482 10.96 60.24 -31.57
CA LEU A 482 11.31 58.97 -30.98
C LEU A 482 12.78 59.02 -30.57
N GLN A 483 13.05 58.88 -29.28
CA GLN A 483 14.41 58.78 -28.75
C GLN A 483 14.72 57.32 -28.46
N LEU A 484 15.65 56.77 -29.24
CA LEU A 484 16.11 55.38 -29.16
C LEU A 484 17.50 55.37 -28.51
N PRO A 485 17.81 54.46 -27.57
CA PRO A 485 19.19 54.30 -27.09
C PRO A 485 20.14 54.03 -28.27
N LEU A 486 21.35 54.57 -28.23
CA LEU A 486 22.37 54.29 -29.25
C LEU A 486 22.84 52.83 -29.13
N ILE A 487 22.45 52.00 -30.08
CA ILE A 487 22.84 50.58 -30.15
C ILE A 487 23.89 50.43 -31.26
N THR A 488 25.11 50.04 -30.89
CA THR A 488 26.21 49.81 -31.84
C THR A 488 26.54 48.33 -32.07
N ASP A 489 25.93 47.43 -31.29
CA ASP A 489 26.03 45.98 -31.46
C ASP A 489 24.62 45.36 -31.39
N PRO A 490 24.14 44.70 -32.46
CA PRO A 490 22.80 44.12 -32.51
C PRO A 490 22.61 42.92 -31.59
N ASN A 491 23.70 42.30 -31.09
CA ASN A 491 23.65 41.16 -30.16
C ASN A 491 23.56 41.60 -28.68
N PHE A 492 23.73 42.89 -28.39
CA PHE A 492 23.78 43.41 -27.02
C PHE A 492 22.40 43.41 -26.32
N ILE A 493 21.32 43.21 -27.07
CA ILE A 493 19.95 43.11 -26.56
C ILE A 493 19.42 41.70 -26.88
N ALA A 494 20.14 40.69 -26.37
CA ALA A 494 19.59 39.34 -26.25
C ALA A 494 18.82 39.28 -24.92
N ILE A 495 17.50 39.39 -25.02
CA ILE A 495 16.57 38.93 -23.96
C ILE A 495 16.44 37.42 -24.09
#